data_AF-E7DQE2-F1
#
_entry.id   AF-E7DQE2-F1
#
_cell.length_a   1.000
_cell.length_b   1.000
_cell.length_c   1.000
_cell.angle_alpha   90.00
_cell.angle_beta   90.00
_cell.angle_gamma   90.00
#
_symmetry.space_group_name_H-M   'P 1'
#
loop_
_entity.id
_entity.type
_entity.pdbx_description
1 polymer ?
#
loop_
_entity_poly.entity_id
_entity_poly.type
_entity_poly.pdbx_seq_one_letter_code
_entity_poly.pdbx_strand_id
1 'polypeptide(L)'
;MNLRTLGLTAAIVVACQTTLLFQQSKVLALPGSNRLNNGESLKSNEFLVSSNGLYKLYLQGDGNLVAIQTSNGVPYWSSGTGGTYANKLVMQGDNNLVLYRDNTPVWLANNTWGGKSGSFLEMENNGRAVVYKPTSVWSTNPAPGTSEPPQPPPCPEIQLNTEQAALRPICPIP
;
A
#
# COMPACT_ATOMS: atom_id res chain seq x y z
N MET A 1 30.57 58.95 46.07
CA MET A 1 30.13 59.64 44.85
C MET A 1 30.04 58.58 43.75
N ASN A 2 28.92 58.57 43.02
CA ASN A 2 28.41 57.50 42.13
C ASN A 2 29.37 57.10 40.97
N LEU A 3 29.27 55.95 40.27
CA LEU A 3 28.12 55.48 39.46
C LEU A 3 28.33 54.02 38.97
N ARG A 4 27.23 53.29 38.73
CA ARG A 4 27.16 51.92 38.18
C ARG A 4 27.38 51.89 36.66
N THR A 5 27.92 50.81 36.09
CA THR A 5 27.57 50.34 34.73
C THR A 5 27.79 48.81 34.59
N LEU A 6 26.85 48.13 33.93
CA LEU A 6 26.74 46.69 33.69
C LEU A 6 27.29 46.29 32.31
N GLY A 7 27.80 45.05 32.23
CA GLY A 7 27.59 44.15 31.09
C GLY A 7 28.69 44.08 30.02
N LEU A 8 29.19 42.87 29.77
CA LEU A 8 29.17 42.25 28.43
C LEU A 8 29.65 40.79 28.50
N THR A 9 28.78 39.93 28.01
CA THR A 9 28.90 38.47 27.85
C THR A 9 30.02 38.07 26.92
N ALA A 10 30.73 37.00 27.28
CA ALA A 10 31.84 36.44 26.51
C ALA A 10 31.39 35.75 25.21
N ALA A 11 32.35 35.66 24.30
CA ALA A 11 32.19 35.60 22.85
C ALA A 11 31.66 34.27 22.28
N ILE A 12 31.07 34.46 21.10
CA ILE A 12 30.61 33.50 20.10
C ILE A 12 31.77 32.58 19.66
N VAL A 13 31.55 31.27 19.70
CA VAL A 13 32.21 30.31 18.80
C VAL A 13 31.12 29.70 17.92
N VAL A 14 31.12 30.09 16.64
CA VAL A 14 30.39 29.41 15.58
C VAL A 14 31.14 28.13 15.24
N ALA A 15 30.48 26.97 15.36
CA ALA A 15 30.88 25.78 14.63
C ALA A 15 29.70 24.83 14.40
N CYS A 16 29.30 24.76 13.13
CA CYS A 16 28.93 23.57 12.37
C CYS A 16 27.84 22.64 12.94
N GLN A 17 26.71 22.68 12.23
CA GLN A 17 25.60 21.73 12.20
C GLN A 17 25.88 20.38 12.88
N THR A 18 25.21 20.11 14.00
CA THR A 18 24.89 18.73 14.37
C THR A 18 23.45 18.48 13.99
N THR A 19 23.32 18.06 12.73
CA THR A 19 22.13 17.47 12.13
C THR A 19 21.52 16.51 13.15
N LEU A 20 20.30 16.83 13.62
CA LEU A 20 19.43 15.81 14.22
C LEU A 20 19.40 14.66 13.22
N LEU A 21 19.90 13.51 13.64
CA LEU A 21 19.77 12.28 12.89
C LEU A 21 18.27 12.05 12.72
N PHE A 22 17.71 12.50 11.59
CA PHE A 22 16.60 11.79 10.99
C PHE A 22 17.18 10.41 10.69
N GLN A 23 17.08 9.51 11.66
CA GLN A 23 17.24 8.11 11.39
C GLN A 23 16.26 7.85 10.25
N GLN A 24 16.81 7.53 9.07
CA GLN A 24 16.04 6.83 8.08
C GLN A 24 15.59 5.56 8.77
N SER A 25 14.36 5.56 9.25
CA SER A 25 13.65 4.34 9.56
C SER A 25 13.53 3.61 8.24
N LYS A 26 14.55 2.80 7.92
CA LYS A 26 14.37 1.71 6.99
C LYS A 26 13.35 0.83 7.68
N VAL A 27 12.07 1.02 7.34
CA VAL A 27 11.00 0.14 7.78
C VAL A 27 11.35 -1.19 7.13
N LEU A 28 12.03 -2.04 7.89
CA LEU A 28 12.07 -3.45 7.59
C LEU A 28 10.62 -3.87 7.78
N ALA A 29 9.93 -4.20 6.68
CA ALA A 29 8.63 -4.83 6.77
C ALA A 29 8.75 -5.97 7.79
N LEU A 30 8.03 -5.86 8.90
CA LEU A 30 7.96 -6.93 9.90
C LEU A 30 7.65 -8.23 9.15
N PRO A 31 8.29 -9.37 9.48
CA PRO A 31 7.85 -10.65 8.95
C PRO A 31 6.34 -10.78 9.16
N GLY A 32 5.57 -10.73 8.07
CA GLY A 32 4.11 -10.72 8.12
C GLY A 32 3.41 -9.38 8.36
N SER A 33 3.98 -8.25 7.93
CA SER A 33 3.19 -7.05 7.66
C SER A 33 2.03 -7.38 6.71
N ASN A 34 0.85 -6.80 6.92
CA ASN A 34 -0.25 -6.90 5.98
C ASN A 34 -0.14 -5.89 4.83
N ARG A 35 0.80 -4.94 4.90
CA ARG A 35 0.90 -3.83 3.95
C ARG A 35 2.31 -3.68 3.35
N LEU A 36 2.34 -3.28 2.09
CA LEU A 36 3.51 -2.77 1.35
C LEU A 36 3.23 -1.31 0.96
N ASN A 37 3.92 -0.36 1.59
CA ASN A 37 3.70 1.06 1.39
C ASN A 37 4.28 1.56 0.07
N ASN A 38 3.91 2.78 -0.30
CA ASN A 38 4.48 3.46 -1.46
C ASN A 38 6.01 3.55 -1.36
N GLY A 39 6.72 3.13 -2.40
CA GLY A 39 8.17 3.06 -2.47
C GLY A 39 8.79 1.78 -1.86
N GLU A 40 8.00 0.93 -1.20
CA GLU A 40 8.50 -0.31 -0.61
C GLU A 40 8.50 -1.47 -1.62
N SER A 41 9.30 -2.50 -1.30
CA SER A 41 9.38 -3.72 -2.08
C SER A 41 9.25 -4.98 -1.22
N LEU A 42 8.52 -5.96 -1.72
CA LEU A 42 8.49 -7.33 -1.22
C LEU A 42 9.46 -8.18 -2.06
N LYS A 43 10.46 -8.80 -1.44
CA LYS A 43 11.52 -9.54 -2.15
C LYS A 43 11.16 -11.02 -2.32
N SER A 44 11.97 -11.71 -3.12
CA SER A 44 11.91 -13.16 -3.27
C SER A 44 11.94 -13.86 -1.90
N ASN A 45 11.03 -14.81 -1.74
CA ASN A 45 10.75 -15.57 -0.51
C ASN A 45 10.17 -14.75 0.65
N GLU A 46 9.76 -13.49 0.42
CA GLU A 46 9.03 -12.68 1.39
C GLU A 46 7.52 -12.70 1.11
N PHE A 47 6.73 -12.43 2.15
CA PHE A 47 5.28 -12.43 2.08
C PHE A 47 4.65 -11.31 2.91
N LEU A 48 3.47 -10.86 2.48
CA LEU A 48 2.52 -10.14 3.33
C LEU A 48 1.57 -11.15 3.97
N VAL A 49 1.13 -10.90 5.20
CA VAL A 49 0.12 -11.74 5.89
C VAL A 49 -1.07 -10.88 6.25
N SER A 50 -2.29 -11.35 5.99
CA SER A 50 -3.50 -10.66 6.46
C SER A 50 -3.50 -10.49 7.97
N SER A 51 -4.13 -9.43 8.50
CA SER A 51 -4.12 -9.15 9.94
C SER A 51 -4.74 -10.26 10.79
N ASN A 52 -5.65 -11.07 10.23
CA ASN A 52 -6.20 -12.26 10.87
C ASN A 52 -5.33 -13.53 10.73
N GLY A 53 -4.17 -13.44 10.06
CA GLY A 53 -3.21 -14.53 9.90
C GLY A 53 -3.58 -15.59 8.84
N LEU A 54 -4.77 -15.51 8.25
CA LEU A 54 -5.34 -16.60 7.46
C LEU A 54 -4.83 -16.65 6.01
N TYR A 55 -4.32 -15.55 5.48
CA TYR A 55 -3.94 -15.46 4.08
C TYR A 55 -2.57 -14.80 3.91
N LYS A 56 -1.85 -15.19 2.85
CA LYS A 56 -0.58 -14.57 2.47
C LYS A 56 -0.56 -14.19 1.01
N LEU A 57 0.06 -13.06 0.72
CA LEU A 57 0.59 -12.77 -0.62
C LEU A 57 2.09 -13.05 -0.59
N TYR A 58 2.53 -14.04 -1.34
CA TYR A 58 3.88 -14.60 -1.25
C TYR A 58 4.60 -14.52 -2.61
N LEU A 59 5.78 -13.89 -2.64
CA LEU A 59 6.66 -13.94 -3.81
C LEU A 59 7.58 -15.15 -3.69
N GLN A 60 7.26 -16.20 -4.43
CA GLN A 60 8.00 -17.46 -4.40
C GLN A 60 9.39 -17.33 -5.05
N GLY A 61 10.31 -18.23 -4.68
CA GLY A 61 11.68 -18.26 -5.20
C GLY A 61 11.81 -18.50 -6.71
N ASP A 62 10.78 -19.07 -7.34
CA ASP A 62 10.69 -19.26 -8.79
C ASP A 62 10.23 -17.99 -9.54
N GLY A 63 9.90 -16.92 -8.80
CA GLY A 63 9.39 -15.67 -9.34
C GLY A 63 7.88 -15.59 -9.49
N ASN A 64 7.13 -16.57 -8.98
CA ASN A 64 5.67 -16.50 -8.98
C ASN A 64 5.16 -15.70 -7.77
N LEU A 65 4.36 -14.66 -8.00
CA LEU A 65 3.57 -14.04 -6.95
C LEU A 65 2.25 -14.80 -6.79
N VAL A 66 1.99 -15.32 -5.59
CA VAL A 66 0.80 -16.14 -5.29
C VAL A 66 0.06 -15.65 -4.06
N ALA A 67 -1.26 -15.81 -4.06
CA ALA A 67 -2.08 -15.66 -2.86
C ALA A 67 -2.47 -17.05 -2.34
N ILE A 68 -2.18 -17.33 -1.07
CA ILE A 68 -2.33 -18.65 -0.45
C ILE A 68 -3.09 -18.56 0.87
N GLN A 69 -3.75 -19.65 1.24
CA GLN A 69 -4.22 -19.84 2.62
C GLN A 69 -3.04 -20.25 3.51
N THR A 70 -2.89 -19.63 4.68
CA THR A 70 -1.79 -19.94 5.60
C THR A 70 -1.89 -21.37 6.16
N SER A 71 -3.10 -21.89 6.34
CA SER A 71 -3.36 -23.18 6.99
C SER A 71 -2.81 -24.39 6.24
N ASN A 72 -2.85 -24.36 4.90
CA ASN A 72 -2.48 -25.49 4.05
C ASN A 72 -1.50 -25.09 2.92
N GLY A 73 -1.18 -23.81 2.77
CA GLY A 73 -0.30 -23.30 1.72
C GLY A 73 -0.89 -23.39 0.30
N VAL A 74 -2.18 -23.71 0.16
CA VAL A 74 -2.82 -23.89 -1.15
C VAL A 74 -2.99 -22.53 -1.82
N PRO A 75 -2.47 -22.35 -3.05
CA PRO A 75 -2.69 -21.15 -3.83
C PRO A 75 -4.11 -21.11 -4.40
N TYR A 76 -4.75 -19.96 -4.25
CA TYR A 76 -6.05 -19.66 -4.86
C TYR A 76 -5.97 -18.56 -5.92
N TRP A 77 -4.82 -17.87 -6.01
CA TRP A 77 -4.51 -16.93 -7.09
C TRP A 77 -3.00 -16.95 -7.39
N SER A 78 -2.64 -16.68 -8.64
CA SER A 78 -1.25 -16.55 -9.10
C SER A 78 -1.14 -15.51 -10.21
N SER A 79 -0.01 -14.81 -10.23
CA SER A 79 0.39 -13.90 -11.31
C SER A 79 0.79 -14.60 -12.61
N GLY A 80 1.04 -15.92 -12.57
CA GLY A 80 1.48 -16.69 -13.74
C GLY A 80 2.94 -16.48 -14.15
N THR A 81 3.78 -15.91 -13.27
CA THR A 81 5.18 -15.57 -13.55
C THR A 81 6.19 -16.60 -13.05
N GLY A 82 5.75 -17.82 -12.71
CA GLY A 82 6.65 -18.90 -12.30
C GLY A 82 7.70 -19.20 -13.37
N GLY A 83 8.95 -19.37 -12.95
CA GLY A 83 10.09 -19.58 -13.85
C GLY A 83 10.70 -18.31 -14.44
N THR A 84 10.09 -17.14 -14.19
CA THR A 84 10.71 -15.86 -14.59
C THR A 84 11.87 -15.47 -13.69
N TYR A 85 11.95 -16.04 -12.47
CA TYR A 85 12.87 -15.64 -11.40
C TYR A 85 12.73 -14.17 -10.99
N ALA A 86 11.50 -13.65 -11.04
CA ALA A 86 11.19 -12.36 -10.44
C ALA A 86 11.66 -12.32 -8.98
N ASN A 87 12.32 -11.22 -8.58
CA ASN A 87 12.96 -11.11 -7.27
C ASN A 87 12.47 -9.94 -6.42
N LYS A 88 11.60 -9.06 -6.97
CA LYS A 88 10.96 -8.00 -6.19
C LYS A 88 9.60 -7.58 -6.76
N LEU A 89 8.59 -7.51 -5.91
CA LEU A 89 7.35 -6.78 -6.15
C LEU A 89 7.50 -5.39 -5.55
N VAL A 90 7.20 -4.34 -6.30
CA VAL A 90 7.40 -2.95 -5.88
C VAL A 90 6.10 -2.18 -5.98
N MET A 91 5.69 -1.53 -4.89
CA MET A 91 4.64 -0.54 -4.89
C MET A 91 5.28 0.81 -5.26
N GLN A 92 5.25 1.16 -6.52
CA GLN A 92 6.05 2.26 -7.06
C GLN A 92 5.54 3.64 -6.63
N GLY A 93 6.43 4.63 -6.72
CA GLY A 93 6.15 6.04 -6.40
C GLY A 93 5.02 6.66 -7.22
N ASP A 94 4.80 6.14 -8.43
CA ASP A 94 3.76 6.54 -9.38
C ASP A 94 2.44 5.78 -9.21
N ASN A 95 2.30 5.05 -8.10
CA ASN A 95 1.17 4.20 -7.72
C ASN A 95 1.03 2.89 -8.51
N ASN A 96 1.97 2.56 -9.39
CA ASN A 96 1.93 1.28 -10.08
C ASN A 96 2.43 0.15 -9.18
N LEU A 97 1.80 -1.03 -9.22
CA LEU A 97 2.31 -2.22 -8.55
C LEU A 97 2.94 -3.15 -9.58
N VAL A 98 4.26 -3.32 -9.50
CA VAL A 98 5.04 -3.99 -10.57
C VAL A 98 5.94 -5.06 -9.99
N LEU A 99 5.93 -6.23 -10.63
CA LEU A 99 6.79 -7.35 -10.35
C LEU A 99 7.98 -7.34 -11.30
N TYR A 100 9.18 -7.44 -10.75
CA TYR A 100 10.44 -7.33 -11.46
C TYR A 100 11.29 -8.58 -11.31
N ARG A 101 12.00 -8.91 -12.39
CA ARG A 101 13.28 -9.63 -12.35
C ARG A 101 14.39 -8.59 -12.49
N ASP A 102 15.12 -8.37 -11.42
CA ASP A 102 16.15 -7.32 -11.34
C ASP A 102 15.56 -5.95 -11.71
N ASN A 103 15.87 -5.41 -12.88
CA ASN A 103 15.32 -4.14 -13.36
C ASN A 103 14.34 -4.32 -14.53
N THR A 104 14.02 -5.57 -14.91
CA THR A 104 13.09 -5.89 -15.99
C THR A 104 11.70 -6.19 -15.41
N PRO A 105 10.66 -5.43 -15.77
CA PRO A 105 9.30 -5.73 -15.33
C PRO A 105 8.81 -7.00 -16.04
N VAL A 106 8.23 -7.93 -15.27
CA VAL A 106 7.68 -9.19 -15.80
C VAL A 106 6.16 -9.27 -15.66
N TRP A 107 5.60 -8.48 -14.75
CA TRP A 107 4.16 -8.35 -14.55
C TRP A 107 3.83 -7.02 -13.87
N LEU A 108 2.62 -6.51 -14.09
CA LEU A 108 2.10 -5.32 -13.41
C LEU A 108 0.61 -5.49 -13.11
N ALA A 109 0.15 -4.86 -12.04
CA ALA A 109 -1.27 -4.80 -11.72
C ALA A 109 -1.97 -3.77 -12.61
N ASN A 110 -3.04 -4.20 -13.28
CA ASN A 110 -3.81 -3.35 -14.17
C ASN A 110 -4.38 -2.13 -13.44
N ASN A 111 -4.39 -0.97 -14.12
CA ASN A 111 -5.08 0.25 -13.70
C ASN A 111 -4.63 0.84 -12.35
N THR A 112 -3.43 0.52 -11.87
CA THR A 112 -2.92 1.03 -10.58
C THR A 112 -2.18 2.37 -10.72
N TRP A 113 -1.58 2.64 -11.88
CA TRP A 113 -0.76 3.84 -12.14
C TRP A 113 -1.52 5.18 -12.06
N GLY A 114 -0.76 6.25 -11.83
CA GLY A 114 -1.24 7.63 -11.87
C GLY A 114 -2.02 8.08 -10.63
N GLY A 115 -2.37 9.38 -10.59
CA GLY A 115 -3.00 10.02 -9.43
C GLY A 115 -1.98 10.51 -8.38
N LYS A 116 -2.48 10.89 -7.20
CA LYS A 116 -1.61 11.33 -6.09
C LYS A 116 -0.77 10.16 -5.59
N SER A 117 0.53 10.38 -5.44
CA SER A 117 1.43 9.38 -4.84
C SER A 117 1.01 9.06 -3.41
N GLY A 118 1.33 7.85 -2.95
CA GLY A 118 0.93 7.35 -1.63
C GLY A 118 0.03 6.13 -1.67
N SER A 119 -0.13 5.48 -2.83
CA SER A 119 -0.84 4.20 -2.90
C SER A 119 -0.04 3.10 -2.20
N PHE A 120 -0.75 2.16 -1.58
CA PHE A 120 -0.17 1.03 -0.87
C PHE A 120 -0.92 -0.25 -1.23
N LEU A 121 -0.23 -1.38 -1.15
CA LEU A 121 -0.82 -2.70 -1.29
C LEU A 121 -1.12 -3.28 0.09
N GLU A 122 -2.29 -3.87 0.27
CA GLU A 122 -2.70 -4.52 1.52
C GLU A 122 -3.24 -5.94 1.26
N MET A 123 -2.84 -6.88 2.11
CA MET A 123 -3.42 -8.22 2.20
C MET A 123 -4.60 -8.17 3.17
N GLU A 124 -5.82 -8.15 2.64
CA GLU A 124 -7.05 -8.05 3.41
C GLU A 124 -7.39 -9.36 4.14
N ASN A 125 -8.18 -9.25 5.21
CA ASN A 125 -8.67 -10.38 6.01
C ASN A 125 -9.62 -11.33 5.27
N ASN A 126 -10.10 -10.94 4.09
CA ASN A 126 -10.96 -11.76 3.23
C ASN A 126 -10.15 -12.52 2.15
N GLY A 127 -8.82 -12.41 2.15
CA GLY A 127 -7.96 -13.09 1.17
C GLY A 127 -7.70 -12.30 -0.12
N ARG A 128 -8.16 -11.06 -0.23
CA ARG A 128 -7.83 -10.18 -1.37
C ARG A 128 -6.53 -9.41 -1.11
N ALA A 129 -5.70 -9.29 -2.13
CA ALA A 129 -4.60 -8.34 -2.16
C ALA A 129 -5.03 -7.11 -2.95
N VAL A 130 -5.07 -5.93 -2.32
CA VAL A 130 -5.68 -4.72 -2.87
C VAL A 130 -4.72 -3.55 -2.83
N VAL A 131 -4.61 -2.86 -3.97
CA VAL A 131 -3.94 -1.56 -4.03
C VAL A 131 -4.96 -0.47 -3.71
N TYR A 132 -4.76 0.23 -2.60
CA TYR A 132 -5.54 1.40 -2.24
C TYR A 132 -4.83 2.66 -2.71
N LYS A 133 -5.60 3.55 -3.33
CA LYS A 133 -5.14 4.91 -3.66
C LYS A 133 -5.44 5.84 -2.48
N PRO A 134 -4.57 6.84 -2.20
CA PRO A 134 -4.82 7.78 -1.12
C PRO A 134 -6.05 8.62 -1.44
N THR A 135 -7.08 8.52 -0.60
CA THR A 135 -8.22 9.45 -0.58
C THR A 135 -8.05 10.35 0.65
N SER A 136 -7.89 11.65 0.38
CA SER A 136 -7.70 12.75 1.34
C SER A 136 -6.28 12.90 1.91
N VAL A 137 -5.59 13.95 1.43
CA VAL A 137 -4.19 14.27 1.76
C VAL A 137 -4.04 15.40 2.78
N TRP A 138 -5.15 15.84 3.39
CA TRP A 138 -5.23 16.70 4.56
C TRP A 138 -6.70 16.91 4.95
N SER A 139 -7.01 17.08 6.25
CA SER A 139 -8.27 17.67 6.70
C SER A 139 -8.14 18.42 8.03
N THR A 140 -8.97 19.46 8.20
CA THR A 140 -9.12 20.29 9.41
C THR A 140 -9.89 19.60 10.54
N ASN A 141 -9.99 20.28 11.69
CA ASN A 141 -10.77 19.81 12.84
C ASN A 141 -12.24 19.55 12.49
N PRO A 142 -12.82 18.42 12.96
CA PRO A 142 -14.27 18.30 13.08
C PRO A 142 -14.80 19.26 14.15
N ALA A 143 -16.06 19.69 14.06
CA ALA A 143 -16.65 20.66 14.99
C ALA A 143 -16.85 20.05 16.40
N PRO A 144 -16.77 20.85 17.48
CA PRO A 144 -17.18 20.39 18.80
C PRO A 144 -18.65 19.93 18.78
N GLY A 145 -18.90 18.64 19.08
CA GLY A 145 -20.24 18.06 19.16
C GLY A 145 -20.75 17.31 17.92
N THR A 146 -19.97 17.19 16.83
CA THR A 146 -20.36 16.35 15.67
C THR A 146 -19.76 14.95 15.76
N SER A 147 -20.59 13.92 15.87
CA SER A 147 -20.28 12.57 15.36
C SER A 147 -20.64 12.51 13.87
N GLU A 148 -19.79 11.93 13.03
CA GLU A 148 -20.08 11.73 11.60
C GLU A 148 -21.25 10.72 11.40
N PRO A 149 -22.36 11.09 10.71
CA PRO A 149 -23.41 10.14 10.31
C PRO A 149 -22.97 9.30 9.08
N PRO A 150 -23.51 8.08 8.89
CA PRO A 150 -23.04 7.13 7.87
C PRO A 150 -23.23 7.65 6.43
N GLN A 151 -22.22 7.47 5.58
CA GLN A 151 -22.31 7.78 4.15
C GLN A 151 -23.37 6.89 3.46
N PRO A 152 -24.33 7.45 2.70
CA PRO A 152 -25.30 6.65 1.93
C PRO A 152 -24.62 5.93 0.75
N PRO A 153 -25.06 4.72 0.37
CA PRO A 153 -24.47 3.98 -0.75
C PRO A 153 -24.66 4.75 -2.08
N PRO A 154 -23.67 4.74 -2.98
CA PRO A 154 -23.89 5.17 -4.36
C PRO A 154 -24.93 4.26 -5.03
N CYS A 155 -26.01 4.83 -5.56
CA CYS A 155 -26.98 4.07 -6.37
C CYS A 155 -26.30 3.52 -7.64
N PRO A 156 -26.56 2.26 -8.03
CA PRO A 156 -26.09 1.75 -9.32
C PRO A 156 -26.75 2.53 -10.46
N GLU A 157 -25.95 3.14 -11.33
CA GLU A 157 -26.43 3.65 -12.61
C GLU A 157 -26.60 2.47 -13.56
N ILE A 158 -27.84 2.00 -13.70
CA ILE A 158 -28.23 1.08 -14.76
C ILE A 158 -28.41 1.92 -16.03
N GLN A 159 -27.41 1.97 -16.90
CA GLN A 159 -27.65 2.31 -18.31
C GLN A 159 -28.17 1.06 -19.01
N LEU A 160 -29.45 0.74 -18.76
CA LEU A 160 -30.22 -0.18 -19.59
C LEU A 160 -31.20 0.67 -20.40
N ASN A 161 -30.68 1.24 -21.47
CA ASN A 161 -31.49 1.69 -22.59
C ASN A 161 -32.00 0.46 -23.37
N THR A 162 -33.32 0.45 -23.48
CA THR A 162 -34.25 -0.58 -23.92
C THR A 162 -34.21 -0.86 -25.43
N GLU A 163 -33.09 -1.41 -25.92
CA GLU A 163 -33.10 -2.03 -27.27
C GLU A 163 -32.30 -3.35 -27.39
N GLN A 164 -31.91 -4.01 -26.30
CA GLN A 164 -31.30 -5.35 -26.38
C GLN A 164 -31.66 -6.29 -25.22
N ALA A 165 -32.92 -6.27 -24.79
CA ALA A 165 -33.50 -7.33 -23.94
C ALA A 165 -33.96 -8.53 -24.78
N ALA A 166 -33.07 -9.06 -25.61
CA ALA A 166 -33.08 -10.43 -26.08
C ALA A 166 -31.63 -10.89 -25.84
N LEU A 167 -31.33 -11.66 -24.81
CA LEU A 167 -31.68 -13.06 -24.67
C LEU A 167 -31.53 -13.45 -23.19
N ARG A 168 -32.54 -14.13 -22.65
CA ARG A 168 -32.39 -14.91 -21.40
C ARG A 168 -31.42 -16.08 -21.68
N PRO A 169 -30.70 -16.58 -20.68
CA PRO A 169 -31.09 -17.91 -20.20
C PRO A 169 -31.47 -17.90 -18.73
N ILE A 170 -32.61 -18.52 -18.47
CA ILE A 170 -33.05 -18.99 -17.17
C ILE A 170 -32.12 -20.15 -16.81
N CYS A 171 -31.50 -20.14 -15.64
CA CYS A 171 -30.93 -21.37 -15.07
C CYS A 171 -31.67 -21.72 -13.77
N PRO A 172 -32.13 -22.98 -13.64
CA PRO A 172 -32.91 -23.46 -12.50
C PRO A 172 -32.02 -23.75 -11.29
N ILE A 173 -32.58 -23.52 -10.09
CA ILE A 173 -31.99 -23.87 -8.81
C ILE A 173 -32.30 -25.35 -8.53
N PRO A 174 -31.29 -26.17 -8.19
CA PRO A 174 -31.38 -27.10 -7.08
C PRO A 174 -30.50 -26.67 -5.90
#